data_AF-A0A1I7FGS8-F1
#
_entry.id   AF-A0A1I7FGS8-F1
#
_cell.length_a   1.000
_cell.length_b   1.000
_cell.length_c   1.000
_cell.angle_alpha   90.00
_cell.angle_beta   90.00
_cell.angle_gamma   90.00
#
_symmetry.space_group_name_H-M   'P 1'
#
loop_
_entity.id
_entity.type
_entity.pdbx_description
1 polymer ?
#
loop_
_entity_poly.entity_id
_entity_poly.type
_entity_poly.pdbx_seq_one_letter_code
_entity_poly.pdbx_strand_id
1 'polypeptide(L)'
;MPCPEVVTGRVEIPGEDYDRIQRAADAGQNLWRLSPVRTAQVVGTSHLGLRPQDVYTFVEQYRDAGDGLMHAVVRVRHRDCVYLVELYQPQRQGARGIWVVQEVTEL
;
A
#
# COMPACT_ATOMS: atom_id res chain seq x y z
N MET A 1 -4.84 -18.88 14.65
CA MET A 1 -5.17 -17.91 15.73
C MET A 1 -5.49 -16.58 15.06
N PRO A 2 -6.40 -15.74 15.59
CA PRO A 2 -6.61 -14.41 15.02
C PRO A 2 -5.33 -13.58 15.18
N CYS A 3 -5.09 -12.64 14.26
CA CYS A 3 -4.00 -11.68 14.33
C CYS A 3 -4.57 -10.28 14.66
N PRO A 4 -5.02 -10.05 15.90
CA PRO A 4 -5.73 -8.82 16.30
C PRO A 4 -4.87 -7.56 16.25
N GLU A 5 -3.55 -7.70 16.12
CA GLU A 5 -2.65 -6.56 15.96
C GLU A 5 -2.70 -5.93 14.56
N VAL A 6 -3.19 -6.66 13.55
CA VAL A 6 -3.24 -6.17 12.18
C VAL A 6 -4.48 -5.32 11.99
N VAL A 7 -4.29 -4.06 11.58
CA VAL A 7 -5.39 -3.15 11.29
C VAL A 7 -5.99 -3.49 9.93
N THR A 8 -7.29 -3.77 9.90
CA THR A 8 -8.08 -4.07 8.69
C THR A 8 -9.11 -2.97 8.40
N GLY A 9 -9.63 -2.96 7.18
CA GLY A 9 -10.54 -1.94 6.65
C GLY A 9 -9.82 -0.80 5.94
N ARG A 10 -10.55 0.30 5.72
CA ARG A 10 -10.05 1.50 5.04
C ARG A 10 -8.93 2.17 5.85
N VAL A 11 -7.83 2.48 5.16
CA VAL A 11 -6.62 3.09 5.73
C VAL A 11 -6.53 4.55 5.31
N GLU A 12 -6.45 5.43 6.30
CA GLU A 12 -6.13 6.85 6.09
C GLU A 12 -5.01 7.24 7.05
N ILE A 13 -3.84 7.59 6.52
CA ILE A 13 -2.68 7.99 7.32
C ILE A 13 -2.78 9.49 7.59
N PRO A 14 -2.93 9.94 8.84
CA PRO A 14 -3.10 11.36 9.15
C PRO A 14 -1.89 12.19 8.73
N GLY A 15 -2.15 13.32 8.05
CA GLY A 15 -1.12 14.28 7.67
C GLY A 15 -0.34 13.93 6.39
N GLU A 16 -0.73 12.90 5.65
CA GLU A 16 -0.19 12.67 4.31
C GLU A 16 -0.71 13.71 3.32
N ASP A 17 0.24 14.43 2.71
CA ASP A 17 0.01 15.31 1.58
C ASP A 17 0.59 14.62 0.34
N TYR A 18 -0.28 14.01 -0.46
CA TYR A 18 0.13 13.20 -1.60
C TYR A 18 0.84 14.01 -2.69
N ASP A 19 0.51 15.29 -2.86
CA ASP A 19 1.17 16.17 -3.82
C ASP A 19 2.61 16.46 -3.37
N ARG A 20 2.81 16.78 -2.09
CA ARG A 20 4.15 16.92 -1.50
C ARG A 20 4.96 15.61 -1.58
N ILE A 21 4.34 14.46 -1.29
CA ILE A 21 5.00 13.15 -1.36
C ILE A 21 5.38 12.82 -2.80
N GLN A 22 4.53 13.12 -3.78
CA GLN A 22 4.80 12.90 -5.19
C GLN A 22 5.99 13.75 -5.67
N ARG A 23 6.07 15.02 -5.28
CA ARG A 23 7.25 15.87 -5.55
C ARG A 23 8.53 15.33 -4.94
N ALA A 24 8.47 14.82 -3.71
CA ALA A 24 9.63 14.21 -3.06
C ALA A 24 10.12 12.97 -3.81
N ALA A 25 9.18 12.10 -4.24
CA ALA A 25 9.49 10.94 -5.08
C ALA A 25 10.11 11.34 -6.43
N ASP A 26 9.60 12.41 -7.05
CA ASP A 26 10.17 12.95 -8.28
C ASP A 26 11.57 13.52 -8.11
N ALA A 27 11.91 14.01 -6.91
CA ALA A 27 13.25 14.45 -6.52
C ALA A 27 14.17 13.31 -6.07
N GLY A 28 13.74 12.05 -6.16
CA GLY A 28 14.54 10.88 -5.80
C GLY A 28 14.46 10.47 -4.32
N GLN A 29 13.55 11.07 -3.54
CA GLN A 29 13.36 10.75 -2.12
C GLN A 29 12.23 9.74 -1.95
N ASN A 30 12.22 8.95 -0.86
CA ASN A 30 11.13 8.01 -0.56
C ASN A 30 10.75 7.10 -1.74
N LEU A 31 11.73 6.64 -2.52
CA LEU A 31 11.53 5.82 -3.72
C LEU A 31 10.76 4.52 -3.46
N TRP A 32 10.68 4.09 -2.20
CA TRP A 32 9.82 2.99 -1.76
C TRP A 32 8.34 3.22 -2.13
N ARG A 33 7.89 4.48 -2.23
CA ARG A 33 6.54 4.87 -2.69
C ARG A 33 6.28 4.53 -4.15
N LEU A 34 7.30 4.27 -4.98
CA LEU A 34 7.12 3.94 -6.39
C LEU A 34 6.86 2.45 -6.62
N SER A 35 6.97 1.62 -5.59
CA SER A 35 6.67 0.19 -5.63
C SER A 35 5.48 -0.11 -4.74
N PRO A 36 4.43 -0.79 -5.24
CA PRO A 36 3.27 -1.13 -4.42
C PRO A 36 3.66 -2.07 -3.27
N VAL A 37 4.54 -3.03 -3.53
CA VAL A 37 5.05 -3.98 -2.53
C VAL A 37 5.84 -3.26 -1.43
N ARG A 38 6.78 -2.37 -1.80
CA ARG A 38 7.56 -1.63 -0.80
C ARG A 38 6.69 -0.65 -0.01
N THR A 39 5.70 -0.03 -0.66
CA THR A 39 4.73 0.83 0.01
C THR A 39 3.93 0.05 1.04
N ALA A 40 3.34 -1.09 0.63
CA ALA A 40 2.61 -1.98 1.54
C ALA A 40 3.49 -2.43 2.72
N GLN A 41 4.77 -2.72 2.49
CA GLN A 41 5.70 -3.13 3.55
C GLN A 41 6.00 -1.99 4.54
N VAL A 42 6.33 -0.79 4.05
CA VAL A 42 6.70 0.36 4.90
C VAL A 42 5.50 0.86 5.69
N VAL A 43 4.36 1.06 5.01
CA VAL A 43 3.11 1.51 5.64
C VAL A 43 2.59 0.43 6.58
N GLY A 44 2.59 -0.83 6.12
CA GLY A 44 2.17 -1.98 6.90
C GLY A 44 2.90 -2.09 8.24
N THR A 45 4.22 -1.95 8.20
CA THR A 45 5.07 -1.99 9.39
C THR A 45 4.83 -0.80 10.31
N SER A 46 4.68 0.41 9.74
CA SER A 46 4.65 1.65 10.54
C SER A 46 3.28 1.94 11.13
N HIS A 47 2.21 1.46 10.49
CA HIS A 47 0.84 1.88 10.81
C HIS A 47 -0.17 0.75 10.98
N LEU A 48 0.08 -0.46 10.47
CA LEU A 48 -0.95 -1.50 10.34
C LEU A 48 -0.67 -2.78 11.12
N GLY A 49 0.37 -2.81 11.95
CA GLY A 49 0.72 -3.99 12.77
C GLY A 49 1.35 -5.16 11.99
N LEU A 50 1.56 -4.99 10.68
CA LEU A 50 2.34 -5.93 9.87
C LEU A 50 3.83 -5.82 10.23
N ARG A 51 4.64 -6.78 9.80
CA ARG A 51 6.06 -6.87 10.12
C ARG A 51 6.93 -6.79 8.86
N PRO A 52 8.18 -6.31 8.99
CA PRO A 52 9.13 -6.31 7.87
C PRO A 52 9.39 -7.71 7.29
N GLN A 53 9.38 -8.73 8.15
CA GLN A 53 9.62 -10.14 7.78
C GLN A 53 8.37 -10.89 7.29
N ASP A 54 7.21 -10.24 7.23
CA ASP A 54 6.04 -10.86 6.59
C ASP A 54 6.29 -11.06 5.10
N VAL A 55 5.53 -11.97 4.49
CA VAL A 55 5.67 -12.28 3.06
C VAL A 55 4.72 -11.39 2.26
N TYR A 56 5.29 -10.42 1.54
CA TYR A 56 4.55 -9.52 0.65
C TYR A 56 4.68 -10.03 -0.79
N THR A 57 3.55 -10.40 -1.39
CA THR A 57 3.48 -10.91 -2.76
C THR A 57 2.63 -9.97 -3.60
N PHE A 58 3.21 -9.39 -4.65
CA PHE A 58 2.45 -8.68 -5.65
C PHE A 58 1.46 -9.62 -6.33
N VAL A 59 0.18 -9.26 -6.38
CA VAL A 59 -0.87 -10.06 -7.00
C VAL A 59 -1.17 -9.51 -8.38
N GLU A 60 -1.59 -8.25 -8.44
CA GLU A 60 -1.99 -7.62 -9.69
C GLU A 60 -1.90 -6.09 -9.61
N GLN A 61 -1.96 -5.47 -10.79
CA GLN A 61 -2.10 -4.03 -10.97
C GLN A 61 -3.06 -3.81 -12.14
N TYR A 62 -4.05 -2.95 -11.92
CA TYR A 62 -5.12 -2.68 -12.88
C TYR A 62 -5.53 -1.21 -12.83
N ARG A 63 -6.24 -0.75 -13.86
CA ARG A 63 -6.91 0.54 -13.83
C ARG A 63 -8.35 0.30 -13.41
N ASP A 64 -8.77 0.88 -12.29
CA ASP A 64 -10.15 0.74 -11.83
C ASP A 64 -11.09 1.53 -12.74
N ALA A 65 -12.25 0.94 -13.05
CA ALA A 65 -13.23 1.55 -13.94
C ALA A 65 -14.13 2.58 -13.24
N GLY A 66 -14.23 2.52 -11.91
CA GLY A 66 -15.04 3.43 -11.10
C GLY A 66 -14.36 4.78 -10.91
N ASP A 67 -13.11 4.79 -10.43
CA ASP A 67 -12.36 6.03 -10.18
C ASP A 67 -11.38 6.41 -11.30
N GLY A 68 -11.10 5.49 -12.23
CA GLY A 68 -10.18 5.69 -13.34
C GLY A 68 -8.70 5.71 -12.94
N LEU A 69 -8.36 5.41 -11.68
CA LEU A 69 -7.00 5.41 -11.13
C LEU A 69 -6.33 4.04 -11.30
N MET A 70 -5.01 4.03 -11.19
CA MET A 70 -4.22 2.81 -11.12
C MET A 70 -4.26 2.26 -9.71
N HIS A 71 -4.64 0.99 -9.62
CA HIS A 71 -4.72 0.20 -8.41
C HIS A 71 -3.72 -0.96 -8.47
N ALA A 72 -3.32 -1.44 -7.30
CA ALA A 72 -2.49 -2.61 -7.14
C ALA A 72 -2.90 -3.38 -5.88
N VAL A 73 -2.80 -4.71 -5.95
CA VAL A 73 -3.11 -5.60 -4.84
C VAL A 73 -1.82 -6.30 -4.42
N VAL A 74 -1.53 -6.23 -3.13
CA VAL A 74 -0.42 -6.95 -2.50
C VAL A 74 -0.99 -7.90 -1.46
N ARG A 75 -0.75 -9.20 -1.64
CA ARG A 75 -1.09 -10.20 -0.63
C ARG A 75 0.00 -10.26 0.43
N VAL A 76 -0.38 -10.19 1.69
CA VAL A 76 0.54 -10.26 2.82
C VAL A 76 0.20 -11.46 3.68
N ARG A 77 1.19 -12.31 3.95
CA ARG A 77 1.07 -13.37 4.94
C ARG A 77 1.74 -12.94 6.25
N HIS A 78 0.93 -12.75 7.29
CA HIS A 78 1.37 -12.46 8.66
C HIS A 78 1.09 -13.67 9.54
N ARG A 79 2.14 -14.43 9.89
CA ARG A 79 2.01 -15.72 10.59
C ARG A 79 1.07 -16.68 9.84
N ASP A 80 -0.10 -16.96 10.41
CA ASP A 80 -1.14 -17.83 9.86
C ASP A 80 -2.28 -17.04 9.18
N CYS A 81 -2.29 -15.71 9.30
CA CYS A 81 -3.28 -14.83 8.71
C CYS A 81 -2.82 -14.33 7.34
N VAL A 82 -3.76 -14.14 6.42
CA VAL A 82 -3.49 -13.66 5.06
C VAL A 82 -4.36 -12.43 4.81
N TYR A 83 -3.74 -11.39 4.25
CA TYR A 83 -4.40 -10.13 3.95
C TYR A 83 -4.21 -9.76 2.48
N LEU A 84 -5.17 -9.03 1.93
CA LEU A 84 -5.03 -8.24 0.73
C LEU A 84 -4.86 -6.78 1.13
N VAL A 85 -3.79 -6.16 0.64
CA VAL A 85 -3.53 -4.73 0.79
C VAL A 85 -3.76 -4.10 -0.58
N GLU A 86 -4.81 -3.29 -0.66
CA GLU A 86 -5.16 -2.54 -1.86
C GLU A 86 -4.49 -1.17 -1.81
N LEU A 87 -3.84 -0.81 -2.91
CA LEU A 87 -3.13 0.45 -3.07
C LEU A 87 -3.59 1.13 -4.35
N TYR A 88 -3.51 2.46 -4.36
CA TYR A 88 -3.83 3.26 -5.54
C TYR A 88 -2.82 4.39 -5.74
N GLN A 89 -2.83 4.98 -6.93
CA GLN A 89 -1.99 6.13 -7.28
C GLN A 89 -2.81 7.43 -7.31
N PRO A 90 -2.73 8.29 -6.27
CA PRO A 90 -3.63 9.44 -6.16
C PRO A 90 -3.27 10.63 -7.07
N GLN A 91 -1.99 10.82 -7.42
CA GLN A 91 -1.51 12.05 -8.07
C GLN A 91 -1.11 11.84 -9.53
N ARG A 92 -0.35 10.77 -9.80
CA ARG A 92 0.15 10.45 -11.12
C ARG A 92 -0.01 8.97 -11.38
N GLN A 93 -0.44 8.63 -12.59
CA GLN A 93 -0.64 7.25 -13.02
C GLN A 93 0.64 6.69 -13.66
N GLY A 94 0.93 5.41 -13.44
CA GLY A 94 2.03 4.67 -14.07
C GLY A 94 3.30 4.57 -13.21
N ALA A 95 4.43 4.24 -13.85
CA ALA A 95 5.68 3.85 -13.17
C ALA A 95 6.29 4.92 -12.24
N ARG A 96 5.90 6.19 -12.40
CA ARG A 96 6.36 7.32 -11.56
C ARG A 96 5.33 7.80 -10.56
N GLY A 97 4.17 7.17 -10.49
CA GLY A 97 3.14 7.46 -9.50
C GLY A 97 3.51 6.89 -8.14
N ILE A 98 3.31 7.67 -7.09
CA ILE A 98 3.37 7.14 -5.73
C ILE A 98 2.18 6.21 -5.47
N TRP A 99 2.41 5.15 -4.73
CA TRP A 99 1.38 4.28 -4.20
C TRP A 99 1.00 4.70 -2.79
N VAL A 100 -0.27 4.54 -2.47
CA VAL A 100 -0.86 4.78 -1.14
C VAL A 100 -1.77 3.61 -0.80
N VAL A 101 -1.69 3.12 0.44
CA VAL A 101 -2.58 2.05 0.92
C VAL A 101 -3.98 2.63 1.11
N GLN A 102 -4.98 1.98 0.51
CA GLN A 102 -6.39 2.34 0.60
C GLN A 102 -7.15 1.46 1.58
N GLU A 103 -6.94 0.15 1.50
CA GLU A 103 -7.73 -0.83 2.25
C GLU A 103 -6.92 -2.09 2.55
N VAL A 104 -7.23 -2.71 3.69
CA VAL A 104 -6.65 -3.99 4.11
C VAL A 104 -7.76 -4.96 4.45
N THR A 105 -7.84 -6.07 3.73
CA THR A 105 -8.89 -7.09 3.88
C THR A 105 -8.27 -8.40 4.32
N GLU A 106 -8.78 -9.00 5.40
CA GLU A 106 -8.40 -10.37 5.82
C GLU A 106 -9.12 -11.41 4.95
N LEU A 107 -8.40 -12.47 4.55
CA LEU A 107 -8.91 -13.58 3.74
C LEU A 107 -9.33 -14.80 4.55
#